data_AF-A0A1R1CVF7-F1
#
_entry.id   AF-A0A1R1CVF7-F1
#
_cell.length_a   1.000
_cell.length_b   1.000
_cell.length_c   1.000
_cell.angle_alpha   90.00
_cell.angle_beta   90.00
_cell.angle_gamma   90.00
#
_symmetry.space_group_name_H-M   'P 1'
#
loop_
_entity.id
_entity.type
_entity.pdbx_description
1 polymer ?
#
loop_
_entity_poly.entity_id
_entity_poly.type
_entity_poly.pdbx_seq_one_letter_code
_entity_poly.pdbx_strand_id
1 'polypeptide(L)'
;MSDPTLPALPLRSLLFHFSNMELFKHSAGAVLAEEMTVNYMLLIFKSGSGTLFAEERCSHFSSYSTYLLPPNTVYQFESTDDSKMEYYQISFQVFQLQEGAALHYDKDLFPDRQELRVYPLAQWIDLLNQLYIGNTSPNDIEAHRQQLQFQKLIGFLFEHNLQVDRMPSSTQTVEQTIQYMQTNFQDNITVKQLAHMANVPAWQFTSIFKELTGKKPLDYLTELRINRSKEWLLHTENPLRDIAERVGFTDEYYFSRRFRLMTGYSPRQYAISMRQNILVKDWNNHEISIPARPNRIYYYGESTGDIKTLGIPLVGKDLLGKDTTYNLAHASNLKPDLIIFDHKDEGLYTQISQIAPTLAYNSRGTLDKRLLMLGNWFGKKKEAENWLLLHHSNTLLMWQQLQALIRKDETASVFVFHRGKRLFVMGNIGLASTLYHPNGFRPTGKVGDILKSGRPYKEITAKTIHQYAGDRVFMMLPKDAVSREAMEELMRGSIWNSLPAVQNGFSYLLDEQEWNYEDASSRDKLLSMLPELLIQSS
;
A
#
# COMPACT_ATOMS: atom_id res chain seq x y z
N MET A 1 16.94 -0.21 -36.90
CA MET A 1 15.49 -0.45 -36.85
C MET A 1 14.84 0.92 -36.75
N SER A 2 13.94 1.21 -37.69
CA SER A 2 13.24 2.47 -37.86
C SER A 2 12.41 2.84 -36.62
N ASP A 3 12.63 4.06 -36.15
CA ASP A 3 11.85 4.74 -35.11
C ASP A 3 10.39 4.90 -35.58
N PRO A 4 9.37 4.40 -34.86
CA PRO A 4 7.98 4.64 -35.21
C PRO A 4 7.61 6.04 -34.72
N THR A 5 8.05 7.08 -35.43
CA THR A 5 7.56 8.43 -35.20
C THR A 5 6.05 8.44 -35.45
N LEU A 6 5.26 8.62 -34.40
CA LEU A 6 3.84 8.92 -34.54
C LEU A 6 3.66 10.07 -35.53
N PRO A 7 2.66 10.03 -36.42
CA PRO A 7 2.42 11.11 -37.37
C PRO A 7 2.16 12.41 -36.60
N ALA A 8 2.96 13.44 -36.87
CA ALA A 8 2.78 14.75 -36.26
C ALA A 8 1.37 15.29 -36.53
N LEU A 9 0.67 15.71 -35.48
CA LEU A 9 -0.66 16.31 -35.59
C LEU A 9 -0.64 17.49 -36.56
N PRO A 10 -1.56 17.55 -37.54
CA PRO A 10 -1.55 18.60 -38.56
C PRO A 10 -2.18 19.89 -38.01
N LEU A 11 -1.66 20.43 -36.90
CA LEU A 11 -2.23 21.57 -36.16
C LEU A 11 -2.55 22.79 -37.04
N ARG A 12 -1.79 22.99 -38.14
CA ARG A 12 -2.03 24.08 -39.08
C ARG A 12 -3.34 23.96 -39.87
N SER A 13 -3.88 22.75 -40.02
CA SER A 13 -5.14 22.52 -40.72
C SER A 13 -6.29 22.10 -39.81
N LEU A 14 -6.04 21.96 -38.50
CA LEU A 14 -7.09 21.66 -37.52
C LEU A 14 -7.79 22.93 -37.05
N LEU A 15 -9.12 22.88 -37.01
CA LEU A 15 -10.01 23.90 -36.48
C LEU A 15 -10.79 23.31 -35.30
N PHE A 16 -10.74 23.99 -34.16
CA PHE A 16 -11.42 23.55 -32.94
C PHE A 16 -12.65 24.42 -32.73
N HIS A 17 -13.83 23.83 -32.65
CA HIS A 17 -15.10 24.54 -32.49
C HIS A 17 -15.71 24.20 -31.13
N PHE A 18 -15.77 25.19 -30.23
CA PHE A 18 -16.38 25.07 -28.92
C PHE A 18 -17.89 24.86 -29.05
N SER A 19 -18.42 23.84 -28.38
CA SER A 19 -19.86 23.57 -28.35
C SER A 19 -20.48 24.09 -27.06
N ASN A 20 -20.03 23.58 -25.91
CA ASN A 20 -20.52 24.00 -24.59
C ASN A 20 -19.54 23.65 -23.46
N MET A 21 -19.80 24.22 -22.28
CA MET A 21 -19.13 23.89 -21.03
C MET A 21 -20.16 23.85 -19.89
N GLU A 22 -20.19 22.76 -19.14
CA GLU A 22 -21.10 22.56 -18.01
C GLU A 22 -20.32 22.19 -16.74
N LEU A 23 -20.81 22.63 -15.57
CA LEU A 23 -20.27 22.28 -14.27
C LEU A 23 -21.25 21.33 -13.56
N PHE A 24 -20.83 20.09 -13.38
CA PHE A 24 -21.60 19.09 -12.67
C PHE A 24 -21.20 19.05 -11.20
N LYS A 25 -22.17 18.77 -10.34
CA LYS A 25 -22.00 18.66 -8.90
C LYS A 25 -22.73 17.43 -8.40
N HIS A 26 -21.99 16.55 -7.72
CA HIS A 26 -22.54 15.31 -7.18
C HIS A 26 -22.29 15.20 -5.69
N SER A 27 -23.25 14.56 -5.01
CA SER A 27 -23.09 14.18 -3.60
C SER A 27 -22.14 13.00 -3.44
N ALA A 28 -21.68 12.79 -2.21
CA ALA A 28 -20.86 11.67 -1.77
C ALA A 28 -21.28 10.31 -2.39
N GLY A 29 -20.33 9.51 -2.84
CA GLY A 29 -20.58 8.14 -3.31
C GLY A 29 -21.35 8.01 -4.63
N ALA A 30 -21.37 9.07 -5.47
CA ALA A 30 -22.03 8.99 -6.76
C ALA A 30 -21.30 8.04 -7.72
N VAL A 31 -22.02 7.02 -8.18
CA VAL A 31 -21.69 6.24 -9.38
C VAL A 31 -22.48 6.85 -10.52
N LEU A 32 -21.78 7.37 -11.52
CA LEU A 32 -22.44 7.98 -12.69
C LEU A 32 -22.59 6.95 -13.79
N ALA A 33 -23.78 6.92 -14.39
CA ALA A 33 -24.16 5.95 -15.41
C ALA A 33 -23.28 6.08 -16.65
N GLU A 34 -23.09 4.95 -17.34
CA GLU A 34 -22.32 4.82 -18.57
C GLU A 34 -22.87 5.76 -19.66
N GLU A 35 -22.04 6.70 -20.11
CA GLU A 35 -22.36 7.64 -21.18
C GLU A 35 -21.44 7.44 -22.39
N MET A 36 -21.89 7.89 -23.56
CA MET A 36 -21.09 7.87 -24.79
C MET A 36 -20.90 9.28 -25.33
N THR A 37 -19.67 9.64 -25.64
CA THR A 37 -19.34 10.95 -26.21
C THR A 37 -19.82 11.07 -27.66
N VAL A 38 -20.42 12.22 -28.00
CA VAL A 38 -20.83 12.53 -29.39
C VAL A 38 -19.77 13.38 -30.11
N ASN A 39 -19.16 14.31 -29.38
CA ASN A 39 -18.02 15.10 -29.84
C ASN A 39 -16.83 14.86 -28.88
N TYR A 40 -15.69 15.51 -29.12
CA TYR A 40 -14.62 15.49 -28.12
C TYR A 40 -15.11 16.08 -26.81
N MET A 41 -14.66 15.48 -25.72
CA MET A 41 -15.03 15.87 -24.36
C MET A 41 -13.79 16.01 -23.49
N LEU A 42 -13.61 17.19 -22.90
CA LEU A 42 -12.66 17.38 -21.81
C LEU A 42 -13.38 17.25 -20.46
N LEU A 43 -12.94 16.30 -19.65
CA LEU A 43 -13.37 16.11 -18.26
C LEU A 43 -12.32 16.69 -17.32
N ILE A 44 -12.72 17.63 -16.47
CA ILE A 44 -11.81 18.34 -15.56
C ILE A 44 -12.37 18.31 -14.13
N PHE A 45 -11.74 17.53 -13.25
CA PHE A 45 -12.25 17.29 -11.90
C PHE A 45 -11.88 18.42 -10.94
N LYS A 46 -12.66 19.50 -10.89
CA LYS A 46 -12.41 20.65 -10.01
C LYS A 46 -12.20 20.28 -8.53
N SER A 47 -12.93 19.30 -8.03
CA SER A 47 -12.72 18.71 -6.70
C SER A 47 -13.28 17.29 -6.61
N GLY A 48 -12.71 16.46 -5.74
CA GLY A 48 -13.07 15.05 -5.55
C GLY A 48 -11.93 14.11 -5.94
N SER A 49 -12.11 12.82 -5.65
CA SER A 49 -11.18 11.75 -6.03
C SER A 49 -11.95 10.51 -6.49
N GLY A 50 -11.39 9.75 -7.43
CA GLY A 50 -12.08 8.58 -7.94
C GLY A 50 -11.38 7.89 -9.09
N THR A 51 -12.14 7.06 -9.80
CA THR A 51 -11.66 6.27 -10.93
C THR A 51 -12.52 6.55 -12.15
N LEU A 52 -11.88 6.97 -13.24
CA LEU A 52 -12.46 7.11 -14.58
C LEU A 52 -12.19 5.84 -15.39
N PHE A 53 -13.26 5.24 -15.88
CA PHE A 53 -13.24 4.13 -16.80
C PHE A 53 -13.68 4.65 -18.17
N ALA A 54 -12.84 4.48 -19.18
CA ALA A 54 -13.16 4.84 -20.55
C ALA A 54 -12.63 3.75 -21.48
N GLU A 55 -13.51 3.10 -22.24
CA GLU A 55 -13.18 1.91 -23.04
C GLU A 55 -12.49 0.81 -22.18
N GLU A 56 -11.31 0.33 -22.58
CA GLU A 56 -10.51 -0.65 -21.82
C GLU A 56 -9.56 0.00 -20.78
N ARG A 57 -9.64 1.32 -20.57
CA ARG A 57 -8.70 2.07 -19.73
C ARG A 57 -9.34 2.45 -18.39
N CYS A 58 -8.54 2.37 -17.33
CA CYS A 58 -8.88 2.76 -15.98
C CYS A 58 -7.85 3.78 -15.47
N SER A 59 -8.29 4.99 -15.14
CA SER A 59 -7.43 6.11 -14.70
C SER A 59 -7.94 6.70 -13.38
N HIS A 60 -7.06 6.85 -12.41
CA HIS A 60 -7.41 7.53 -11.15
C HIS A 60 -7.41 9.04 -11.37
N PHE A 61 -8.42 9.73 -10.87
CA PHE A 61 -8.51 11.19 -10.90
C PHE A 61 -8.46 11.78 -9.49
N SER A 62 -7.93 12.99 -9.43
CA SER A 62 -7.94 13.84 -8.24
C SER A 62 -8.26 15.28 -8.65
N SER A 63 -8.10 16.23 -7.74
CA SER A 63 -8.42 17.64 -8.02
C SER A 63 -7.57 18.18 -9.18
N TYR A 64 -8.25 18.70 -10.19
CA TYR A 64 -7.81 19.21 -11.48
C TYR A 64 -7.21 18.19 -12.46
N SER A 65 -7.35 16.89 -12.19
CA SER A 65 -7.09 15.87 -13.21
C SER A 65 -7.94 16.15 -14.45
N THR A 66 -7.30 16.08 -15.62
CA THR A 66 -7.87 16.50 -16.91
C THR A 66 -7.73 15.40 -17.94
N TYR A 67 -8.84 14.95 -18.51
CA TYR A 67 -8.90 13.86 -19.49
C TYR A 67 -9.58 14.33 -20.76
N LEU A 68 -9.06 13.88 -21.91
CA LEU A 68 -9.69 14.08 -23.21
C LEU A 68 -10.27 12.76 -23.70
N LEU A 69 -11.57 12.75 -23.98
CA LEU A 69 -12.27 11.64 -24.58
C LEU A 69 -12.62 11.99 -26.04
N PRO A 70 -12.17 11.20 -27.03
CA PRO A 70 -12.60 11.34 -28.42
C PRO A 70 -14.10 11.10 -28.62
N PRO A 71 -14.68 11.39 -29.80
CA PRO A 71 -16.04 10.99 -30.16
C PRO A 71 -16.21 9.47 -30.14
N ASN A 72 -17.41 8.99 -29.76
CA ASN A 72 -17.79 7.58 -29.66
C ASN A 72 -17.03 6.79 -28.56
N THR A 73 -16.50 7.48 -27.56
CA THR A 73 -15.89 6.87 -26.38
C THR A 73 -16.94 6.67 -25.30
N VAL A 74 -17.07 5.42 -24.84
CA VAL A 74 -17.93 5.06 -23.71
C VAL A 74 -17.16 5.27 -22.42
N TYR A 75 -17.73 6.00 -21.46
CA TYR A 75 -17.08 6.33 -20.21
C TYR A 75 -18.04 6.27 -19.01
N GLN A 76 -17.47 5.97 -17.86
CA GLN A 76 -18.11 5.99 -16.55
C GLN A 76 -17.06 6.38 -15.50
N PHE A 77 -17.47 6.93 -14.38
CA PHE A 77 -16.53 7.18 -13.29
C PHE A 77 -17.20 7.11 -11.92
N GLU A 78 -16.40 6.74 -10.94
CA GLU A 78 -16.82 6.42 -9.58
C GLU A 78 -16.00 7.26 -8.59
N SER A 79 -16.69 7.90 -7.63
CA SER A 79 -16.00 8.57 -6.52
C SER A 79 -15.41 7.53 -5.56
N THR A 80 -14.15 7.68 -5.18
CA THR A 80 -13.51 6.81 -4.16
C THR A 80 -13.79 7.24 -2.73
N ASP A 81 -14.31 8.45 -2.53
CA ASP A 81 -14.60 9.01 -1.22
C ASP A 81 -16.05 9.53 -1.08
N ASP A 82 -16.47 9.72 0.18
CA ASP A 82 -17.74 10.36 0.55
C ASP A 82 -17.69 11.89 0.41
N SER A 83 -16.73 12.45 -0.33
CA SER A 83 -16.61 13.89 -0.51
C SER A 83 -17.48 14.38 -1.67
N LYS A 84 -17.78 15.69 -1.69
CA LYS A 84 -18.53 16.29 -2.80
C LYS A 84 -17.63 16.38 -4.03
N MET A 85 -18.13 15.89 -5.15
CA MET A 85 -17.42 15.95 -6.43
C MET A 85 -17.96 17.10 -7.29
N GLU A 86 -17.05 17.89 -7.84
CA GLU A 86 -17.35 18.92 -8.85
C GLU A 86 -16.44 18.72 -10.05
N TYR A 87 -16.99 18.68 -11.27
CA TYR A 87 -16.19 18.59 -12.49
C TYR A 87 -16.77 19.42 -13.63
N TYR A 88 -15.90 19.94 -14.48
CA TYR A 88 -16.29 20.58 -15.73
C TYR A 88 -16.30 19.56 -16.87
N GLN A 89 -17.29 19.68 -17.73
CA GLN A 89 -17.38 18.97 -19.00
C GLN A 89 -17.38 20.01 -20.12
N ILE A 90 -16.38 19.96 -21.00
CA ILE A 90 -16.28 20.82 -22.18
C ILE A 90 -16.45 19.97 -23.43
N SER A 91 -17.48 20.22 -24.22
CA SER A 91 -17.69 19.57 -25.51
C SER A 91 -17.24 20.45 -26.67
N PHE A 92 -16.57 19.87 -27.65
CA PHE A 92 -16.10 20.59 -28.85
C PHE A 92 -15.92 19.66 -30.05
N GLN A 93 -16.00 20.24 -31.24
CA GLN A 93 -15.76 19.55 -32.51
C GLN A 93 -14.39 19.92 -33.08
N VAL A 94 -13.80 19.00 -33.82
CA VAL A 94 -12.54 19.24 -34.54
C VAL A 94 -12.77 18.99 -36.02
N PHE A 95 -12.31 19.94 -36.84
CA PHE A 95 -12.36 19.84 -38.29
C PHE A 95 -10.96 19.94 -38.87
N GLN A 96 -10.67 19.15 -39.90
CA GLN A 96 -9.46 19.30 -40.69
C GLN A 96 -9.78 19.94 -42.04
N LEU A 97 -9.08 21.02 -42.37
CA LEU A 97 -9.12 21.62 -43.69
C LEU A 97 -8.32 20.77 -44.68
N GLN A 98 -9.03 20.21 -45.67
CA GLN A 98 -8.44 19.48 -46.80
C GLN A 98 -9.08 20.00 -48.09
N GLU A 99 -8.27 20.45 -49.04
CA GLU A 99 -8.73 20.91 -50.37
C GLU A 99 -9.86 21.96 -50.33
N GLY A 100 -9.91 22.80 -49.29
CA GLY A 100 -10.92 23.84 -49.11
C GLY A 100 -12.22 23.38 -48.44
N ALA A 101 -12.36 22.09 -48.11
CA ALA A 101 -13.45 21.55 -47.31
C ALA A 101 -13.03 21.35 -45.84
N ALA A 102 -13.95 21.59 -44.91
CA ALA A 102 -13.79 21.26 -43.50
C ALA A 102 -14.41 19.88 -43.25
N LEU A 103 -13.57 18.87 -43.01
CA LEU A 103 -14.00 17.50 -42.71
C LEU A 103 -13.89 17.24 -41.21
N HIS A 104 -14.80 16.44 -40.64
CA HIS A 104 -14.67 16.00 -39.25
C HIS A 104 -13.35 15.28 -39.03
N TYR A 105 -12.68 15.61 -37.93
CA TYR A 105 -11.44 14.99 -37.50
C TYR A 105 -11.71 14.25 -36.19
N ASP A 106 -11.81 12.92 -36.25
CA ASP A 106 -12.17 12.08 -35.10
C ASP A 106 -10.97 11.26 -34.57
N LYS A 107 -9.74 11.62 -34.96
CA LYS A 107 -8.52 10.92 -34.50
C LYS A 107 -8.05 11.44 -33.15
N ASP A 108 -7.32 10.61 -32.40
CA ASP A 108 -6.77 11.02 -31.11
C ASP A 108 -5.85 12.26 -31.25
N LEU A 109 -6.06 13.24 -30.36
CA LEU A 109 -5.27 14.47 -30.28
C LEU A 109 -4.05 14.31 -29.37
N PHE A 110 -4.05 13.33 -28.45
CA PHE A 110 -2.95 13.07 -27.52
C PHE A 110 -2.78 11.54 -27.29
N PRO A 111 -2.43 10.77 -28.33
CA PRO A 111 -2.43 9.30 -28.29
C PRO A 111 -1.57 8.66 -27.19
N ASP A 112 -0.52 9.35 -26.75
CA ASP A 112 0.41 8.86 -25.72
C ASP A 112 0.07 9.33 -24.30
N ARG A 113 -1.10 9.93 -24.09
CA ARG A 113 -1.48 10.50 -22.78
C ARG A 113 -2.84 10.02 -22.33
N GLN A 114 -2.86 9.39 -21.16
CA GLN A 114 -4.10 9.09 -20.45
C GLN A 114 -4.63 10.33 -19.72
N GLU A 115 -3.76 11.01 -18.96
CA GLU A 115 -4.06 12.30 -18.31
C GLU A 115 -3.29 13.43 -18.98
N LEU A 116 -3.97 14.56 -19.23
CA LEU A 116 -3.38 15.75 -19.82
C LEU A 116 -2.64 16.57 -18.78
N ARG A 117 -1.47 17.08 -19.17
CA ARG A 117 -0.66 18.00 -18.36
C ARG A 117 -1.27 19.39 -18.41
N VAL A 118 -1.56 19.94 -17.23
CA VAL A 118 -2.18 21.26 -17.07
C VAL A 118 -1.40 22.20 -16.13
N TYR A 119 -0.06 22.08 -16.13
CA TYR A 119 0.83 22.95 -15.35
C TYR A 119 1.34 24.13 -16.20
N PRO A 120 1.39 25.37 -15.68
CA PRO A 120 1.06 25.80 -14.32
C PRO A 120 -0.45 25.81 -14.02
N LEU A 121 -0.85 25.15 -12.92
CA LEU A 121 -2.27 24.96 -12.59
C LEU A 121 -3.04 26.28 -12.38
N ALA A 122 -2.37 27.33 -11.88
CA ALA A 122 -3.00 28.63 -11.71
C ALA A 122 -3.46 29.24 -13.05
N GLN A 123 -2.65 29.10 -14.09
CA GLN A 123 -2.99 29.57 -15.43
C GLN A 123 -4.12 28.72 -16.04
N TRP A 124 -4.09 27.40 -15.81
CA TRP A 124 -5.16 26.50 -16.21
C TRP A 124 -6.51 26.88 -15.58
N ILE A 125 -6.53 27.10 -14.26
CA ILE A 125 -7.73 27.51 -13.53
C ILE A 125 -8.26 28.86 -14.05
N ASP A 126 -7.37 29.81 -14.35
CA ASP A 126 -7.77 31.12 -14.87
C ASP A 126 -8.42 31.00 -16.26
N LEU A 127 -7.88 30.15 -17.14
CA LEU A 127 -8.48 29.84 -18.44
C LEU A 127 -9.87 29.19 -18.31
N LEU A 128 -10.05 28.26 -17.36
CA LEU A 128 -11.35 27.63 -17.10
C LEU A 128 -12.38 28.65 -16.59
N ASN A 129 -11.99 29.50 -15.65
CA ASN A 129 -12.88 30.53 -15.10
C ASN A 129 -13.25 31.57 -16.16
N GLN A 130 -12.35 31.88 -17.10
CA GLN A 130 -12.64 32.79 -18.21
C GLN A 130 -13.57 32.16 -19.27
N LEU A 131 -13.58 30.84 -19.41
CA LEU A 131 -14.46 30.13 -20.34
C LEU A 131 -15.86 29.89 -19.75
N TYR A 132 -15.94 29.62 -18.45
CA TYR A 132 -17.18 29.29 -17.76
C TYR A 132 -18.04 30.53 -17.45
N ILE A 133 -19.16 30.66 -18.15
CA ILE A 133 -20.12 31.78 -17.97
C ILE A 133 -21.37 31.40 -17.17
N GLY A 134 -21.43 30.18 -16.62
CA GLY A 134 -22.62 29.64 -15.95
C GLY A 134 -23.80 29.36 -16.88
N ASN A 135 -25.02 29.29 -16.33
CA ASN A 135 -26.25 28.90 -17.06
C ASN A 135 -26.85 30.02 -17.93
N THR A 136 -26.02 30.87 -18.52
CA THR A 136 -26.46 32.04 -19.28
C THR A 136 -26.49 31.69 -20.77
N SER A 137 -27.60 31.93 -21.47
CA SER A 137 -27.62 31.79 -22.94
C SER A 137 -26.76 32.89 -23.57
N PRO A 138 -25.64 32.56 -24.23
CA PRO A 138 -24.76 33.56 -24.81
C PRO A 138 -25.41 34.18 -26.05
N ASN A 139 -25.30 35.51 -26.19
CA ASN A 139 -25.54 36.15 -27.49
C ASN A 139 -24.36 35.86 -28.43
N ASP A 140 -24.51 36.14 -29.73
CA ASP A 140 -23.49 35.82 -30.74
C ASP A 140 -22.09 36.38 -30.42
N ILE A 141 -22.02 37.56 -29.81
CA ILE A 141 -20.75 38.20 -29.42
C ILE A 141 -20.12 37.45 -28.24
N GLU A 142 -20.90 37.03 -27.25
CA GLU A 142 -20.42 36.24 -26.12
C GLU A 142 -20.00 34.84 -26.54
N ALA A 143 -20.77 34.19 -27.42
CA ALA A 143 -20.41 32.91 -28.00
C ALA A 143 -19.06 33.00 -28.74
N HIS A 144 -18.85 34.07 -29.51
CA HIS A 144 -17.56 34.33 -30.15
C HIS A 144 -16.43 34.56 -29.12
N ARG A 145 -16.70 35.27 -28.01
CA ARG A 145 -15.71 35.47 -26.94
C ARG A 145 -15.34 34.15 -26.25
N GLN A 146 -16.32 33.30 -25.94
CA GLN A 146 -16.08 31.96 -25.39
C GLN A 146 -15.25 31.11 -26.34
N GLN A 147 -15.56 31.14 -27.64
CA GLN A 147 -14.76 30.48 -28.66
C GLN A 147 -13.29 30.94 -28.62
N LEU A 148 -13.02 32.23 -28.45
CA LEU A 148 -11.65 32.75 -28.31
C LEU A 148 -10.96 32.25 -27.03
N GLN A 149 -11.66 32.20 -25.90
CA GLN A 149 -11.08 31.67 -24.65
C GLN A 149 -10.82 30.18 -24.74
N PHE A 150 -11.72 29.44 -25.39
CA PHE A 150 -11.53 28.03 -25.69
C PHE A 150 -10.30 27.79 -26.57
N GLN A 151 -10.05 28.64 -27.59
CA GLN A 151 -8.80 28.54 -28.37
C GLN A 151 -7.54 28.71 -27.51
N LYS A 152 -7.55 29.61 -26.53
CA LYS A 152 -6.42 29.75 -25.60
C LYS A 152 -6.24 28.51 -24.73
N LEU A 153 -7.35 27.93 -24.27
CA LEU A 153 -7.36 26.68 -23.49
C LEU A 153 -6.75 25.53 -24.30
N ILE A 154 -7.17 25.35 -25.55
CA ILE A 154 -6.61 24.34 -26.47
C ILE A 154 -5.13 24.61 -26.76
N GLY A 155 -4.75 25.87 -27.00
CA GLY A 155 -3.35 26.27 -27.19
C GLY A 155 -2.48 25.89 -25.98
N PHE A 156 -2.97 26.14 -24.77
CA PHE A 156 -2.30 25.75 -23.53
C PHE A 156 -2.12 24.23 -23.44
N LEU A 157 -3.15 23.44 -23.78
CA LEU A 157 -3.03 21.97 -23.80
C LEU A 157 -1.97 21.51 -24.80
N PHE A 158 -1.95 22.04 -26.03
CA PHE A 158 -0.94 21.66 -27.00
C PHE A 158 0.48 22.05 -26.57
N GLU A 159 0.66 23.24 -26.01
CA GLU A 159 1.97 23.71 -25.51
C GLU A 159 2.55 22.76 -24.46
N HIS A 160 1.73 22.24 -23.56
CA HIS A 160 2.19 21.44 -22.42
C HIS A 160 2.17 19.92 -22.68
N ASN A 161 1.47 19.48 -23.74
CA ASN A 161 1.30 18.05 -24.03
C ASN A 161 2.01 17.57 -25.29
N LEU A 162 2.32 18.44 -26.26
CA LEU A 162 3.04 18.09 -27.50
C LEU A 162 4.55 18.34 -27.49
N GLN A 163 5.09 19.00 -26.46
CA GLN A 163 6.54 19.14 -26.33
C GLN A 163 7.17 17.79 -25.94
N VAL A 164 7.91 17.21 -26.89
CA VAL A 164 8.78 16.05 -26.70
C VAL A 164 9.95 16.49 -25.80
N ASP A 165 10.01 15.94 -24.58
CA ASP A 165 11.09 16.07 -23.58
C ASP A 165 11.62 17.49 -23.27
N ARG A 166 11.11 18.15 -22.19
CA ARG A 166 11.92 19.08 -21.34
C ARG A 166 11.30 19.72 -20.09
N MET A 167 10.11 19.34 -19.59
CA MET A 167 9.69 19.78 -18.24
C MET A 167 9.37 18.61 -17.33
N PRO A 168 10.07 18.48 -16.18
CA PRO A 168 9.70 17.52 -15.16
C PRO A 168 8.32 17.89 -14.58
N SER A 169 7.54 16.89 -14.16
CA SER A 169 6.29 17.12 -13.44
C SER A 169 6.49 17.93 -12.14
N SER A 170 5.43 18.48 -11.57
CA SER A 170 5.46 19.08 -10.21
C SER A 170 6.05 18.12 -9.17
N THR A 171 5.81 16.83 -9.33
CA THR A 171 6.42 15.76 -8.52
C THR A 171 7.94 15.67 -8.76
N GLN A 172 8.39 15.61 -10.01
CA GLN A 172 9.83 15.50 -10.33
C GLN A 172 10.63 16.75 -9.94
N THR A 173 10.04 17.95 -10.06
CA THR A 173 10.70 19.20 -9.61
C THR A 173 10.79 19.27 -8.08
N VAL A 174 9.76 18.83 -7.35
CA VAL A 174 9.86 18.71 -5.88
C VAL A 174 10.86 17.63 -5.48
N GLU A 175 10.90 16.49 -6.16
CA GLU A 175 11.92 15.44 -5.93
C GLU A 175 13.34 15.98 -6.09
N GLN A 176 13.61 16.81 -7.10
CA GLN A 176 14.90 17.49 -7.26
C GLN A 176 15.21 18.42 -6.07
N THR A 177 14.22 19.14 -5.54
CA THR A 177 14.43 19.97 -4.35
C THR A 177 14.69 19.13 -3.09
N ILE A 178 14.03 17.98 -2.96
CA ILE A 178 14.28 17.03 -1.87
C ILE A 178 15.70 16.46 -1.97
N GLN A 179 16.14 16.07 -3.17
CA GLN A 179 17.49 15.59 -3.41
C GLN A 179 18.51 16.67 -3.06
N TYR A 180 18.27 17.91 -3.48
CA TYR A 180 19.11 19.05 -3.10
C TYR A 180 19.17 19.23 -1.57
N MET A 181 18.04 19.16 -0.87
CA MET A 181 18.00 19.24 0.59
C MET A 181 18.75 18.09 1.24
N GLN A 182 18.67 16.86 0.71
CA GLN A 182 19.38 15.70 1.22
C GLN A 182 20.90 15.82 1.10
N THR A 183 21.39 16.45 0.05
CA THR A 183 22.82 16.68 -0.19
C THR A 183 23.36 17.91 0.54
N ASN A 184 22.55 18.97 0.67
CA ASN A 184 23.00 20.29 1.14
C ASN A 184 22.33 20.70 2.46
N PHE A 185 21.83 19.76 3.26
CA PHE A 185 21.07 20.05 4.49
C PHE A 185 21.83 20.93 5.50
N GLN A 186 23.16 20.95 5.45
CA GLN A 186 24.02 21.71 6.36
C GLN A 186 23.96 23.21 6.06
N ASP A 187 23.61 23.59 4.84
CA ASP A 187 23.60 24.97 4.36
C ASP A 187 22.31 25.70 4.75
N ASN A 188 22.34 27.03 4.67
CA ASN A 188 21.17 27.87 4.90
C ASN A 188 20.20 27.80 3.70
N ILE A 189 19.30 26.82 3.71
CA ILE A 189 18.28 26.63 2.68
C ILE A 189 17.02 27.44 2.98
N THR A 190 16.54 28.20 1.99
CA THR A 190 15.29 28.97 2.10
C THR A 190 14.19 28.42 1.20
N VAL A 191 12.93 28.64 1.57
CA VAL A 191 11.77 28.27 0.73
C VAL A 191 11.83 28.97 -0.64
N LYS A 192 12.31 30.22 -0.67
CA LYS A 192 12.48 30.99 -1.92
C LYS A 192 13.45 30.31 -2.87
N GLN A 193 14.57 29.80 -2.35
CA GLN A 193 15.56 29.07 -3.13
C GLN A 193 14.98 27.78 -3.70
N LEU A 194 14.31 26.98 -2.87
CA LEU A 194 13.71 25.71 -3.30
C LEU A 194 12.61 25.95 -4.35
N ALA A 195 11.78 26.97 -4.15
CA ALA A 195 10.74 27.35 -5.10
C ALA A 195 11.33 27.78 -6.45
N HIS A 196 12.42 28.56 -6.42
CA HIS A 196 13.14 28.93 -7.64
C HIS A 196 13.75 27.70 -8.36
N MET A 197 14.31 26.74 -7.60
CA MET A 197 14.83 25.50 -8.17
C MET A 197 13.74 24.65 -8.82
N ALA A 198 12.54 24.63 -8.24
CA ALA A 198 11.39 23.92 -8.78
C ALA A 198 10.59 24.74 -9.82
N ASN A 199 11.05 25.94 -10.19
CA ASN A 199 10.38 26.84 -11.13
C ASN A 199 8.90 27.11 -10.78
N VAL A 200 8.61 27.28 -9.49
CA VAL A 200 7.28 27.56 -8.93
C VAL A 200 7.32 28.78 -7.99
N PRO A 201 6.23 29.55 -7.88
CA PRO A 201 6.10 30.56 -6.82
C PRO A 201 6.19 29.94 -5.41
N ALA A 202 6.81 30.64 -4.45
CA ALA A 202 7.06 30.11 -3.10
C ALA A 202 5.80 29.70 -2.31
N TRP A 203 4.69 30.41 -2.53
CA TRP A 203 3.40 30.09 -1.92
C TRP A 203 2.86 28.74 -2.45
N GLN A 204 3.03 28.47 -3.74
CA GLN A 204 2.59 27.26 -4.40
C GLN A 204 3.53 26.08 -4.08
N PHE A 205 4.85 26.31 -4.07
CA PHE A 205 5.86 25.31 -3.71
C PHE A 205 5.58 24.70 -2.33
N THR A 206 5.27 25.53 -1.33
CA THR A 206 4.99 25.05 0.03
C THR A 206 3.79 24.11 0.07
N SER A 207 2.76 24.41 -0.75
CA SER A 207 1.57 23.56 -0.86
C SER A 207 1.89 22.24 -1.54
N ILE A 208 2.52 22.27 -2.71
CA ILE A 208 2.90 21.08 -3.49
C ILE A 208 3.84 20.19 -2.67
N PHE A 209 4.86 20.78 -2.03
CA PHE A 209 5.80 20.04 -1.19
C PHE A 209 5.09 19.37 -0.01
N LYS A 210 4.12 20.05 0.63
CA LYS A 210 3.36 19.46 1.74
C LYS A 210 2.41 18.36 1.27
N GLU A 211 1.79 18.52 0.12
CA GLU A 211 0.94 17.50 -0.49
C GLU A 211 1.73 16.23 -0.79
N LEU A 212 2.93 16.38 -1.36
CA LEU A 212 3.80 15.25 -1.72
C LEU A 212 4.51 14.60 -0.53
N THR A 213 4.91 15.38 0.48
CA THR A 213 5.76 14.89 1.60
C THR A 213 5.03 14.80 2.94
N GLY A 214 3.79 15.28 3.02
CA GLY A 214 3.03 15.48 4.25
C GLY A 214 3.52 16.64 5.13
N LYS A 215 4.62 17.32 4.79
CA LYS A 215 5.34 18.26 5.66
C LYS A 215 5.69 19.55 4.93
N LYS A 216 5.81 20.68 5.64
CA LYS A 216 6.32 21.92 5.03
C LYS A 216 7.82 21.79 4.74
N PRO A 217 8.38 22.53 3.76
CA PRO A 217 9.79 22.40 3.38
C PRO A 217 10.78 22.58 4.52
N LEU A 218 10.62 23.62 5.36
CA LEU A 218 11.54 23.87 6.47
C LEU A 218 11.36 22.89 7.64
N ASP A 219 10.15 22.34 7.82
CA ASP A 219 9.91 21.28 8.80
C ASP A 219 10.57 19.97 8.34
N TYR A 220 10.47 19.65 7.05
CA TYR A 220 11.18 18.53 6.43
C TYR A 220 12.70 18.69 6.57
N LEU A 221 13.24 19.88 6.29
CA LEU A 221 14.67 20.16 6.49
C LEU A 221 15.07 19.97 7.96
N THR A 222 14.29 20.52 8.89
CA THR A 222 14.55 20.37 10.33
C THR A 222 14.61 18.91 10.72
N GLU A 223 13.63 18.10 10.27
CA GLU A 223 13.60 16.67 10.52
C GLU A 223 14.80 15.94 9.92
N LEU A 224 15.16 16.26 8.69
CA LEU A 224 16.35 15.72 8.03
C LEU A 224 17.61 15.99 8.87
N ARG A 225 17.79 17.22 9.35
CA ARG A 225 18.92 17.60 10.21
C ARG A 225 18.91 16.87 11.55
N ILE A 226 17.74 16.76 12.19
CA ILE A 226 17.59 15.97 13.43
C ILE A 226 17.95 14.50 13.19
N ASN A 227 17.48 13.91 12.09
CA ASN A 227 17.77 12.51 11.76
C ASN A 227 19.28 12.30 11.50
N ARG A 228 19.93 13.20 10.77
CA ARG A 228 21.40 13.16 10.60
C ARG A 228 22.13 13.32 11.93
N SER A 229 21.65 14.19 12.82
CA SER A 229 22.29 14.43 14.13
C SER A 229 22.27 13.19 15.03
N LYS A 230 21.28 12.29 14.89
CA LYS A 230 21.24 11.03 15.63
C LYS A 230 22.48 10.17 15.33
N GLU A 231 22.89 10.08 14.06
CA GLU A 231 24.09 9.32 13.67
C GLU A 231 25.35 9.88 14.34
N TRP A 232 25.52 11.21 14.33
CA TRP A 232 26.64 11.89 14.98
C TRP A 232 26.65 11.68 16.50
N LEU A 233 25.49 11.76 17.15
CA LEU A 233 25.35 11.52 18.59
C LEU A 233 25.71 10.09 18.99
N LEU A 234 25.50 9.11 18.11
CA LEU A 234 25.87 7.72 18.37
C LEU A 234 27.37 7.49 18.22
N HIS A 235 28.00 8.10 17.22
CA HIS A 235 29.38 7.78 16.81
C HIS A 235 30.45 8.77 17.27
N THR A 236 30.08 9.87 17.93
CA THR A 236 31.05 10.88 18.39
C THR A 236 30.84 11.25 19.86
N GLU A 237 31.88 11.82 20.47
CA GLU A 237 31.82 12.48 21.78
C GLU A 237 31.97 14.01 21.64
N ASN A 238 31.74 14.52 20.43
CA ASN A 238 31.90 15.94 20.13
C ASN A 238 30.93 16.78 20.98
N PRO A 239 31.34 18.01 21.35
CA PRO A 239 30.44 18.99 21.95
C PRO A 239 29.13 19.10 21.17
N LEU A 240 28.01 19.26 21.89
CA LEU A 240 26.68 19.33 21.28
C LEU A 240 26.57 20.49 20.27
N ARG A 241 27.26 21.60 20.55
CA ARG A 241 27.43 22.73 19.65
C ARG A 241 27.99 22.32 18.29
N ASP A 242 29.08 21.55 18.26
CA ASP A 242 29.73 21.13 17.03
C ASP A 242 28.81 20.21 16.21
N ILE A 243 28.06 19.35 16.89
CA ILE A 243 27.05 18.50 16.24
C ILE A 243 25.93 19.36 15.62
N ALA A 244 25.45 20.36 16.36
CA ALA A 244 24.41 21.28 15.90
C ALA A 244 24.88 22.07 14.66
N GLU A 245 26.07 22.68 14.72
CA GLU A 245 26.67 23.42 13.62
C GLU A 245 26.85 22.51 12.39
N ARG A 246 27.37 21.30 12.59
CA ARG A 246 27.64 20.34 11.49
C ARG A 246 26.38 19.83 10.81
N VAL A 247 25.26 19.74 11.52
CA VAL A 247 23.97 19.38 10.90
C VAL A 247 23.17 20.59 10.43
N GLY A 248 23.73 21.80 10.47
CA GLY A 248 23.14 23.00 9.90
C GLY A 248 22.24 23.81 10.85
N PHE A 249 22.34 23.58 12.17
CA PHE A 249 21.73 24.45 13.17
C PHE A 249 22.72 25.52 13.62
N THR A 250 22.29 26.78 13.59
CA THR A 250 23.09 27.91 14.06
C THR A 250 23.01 28.13 15.57
N ASP A 251 22.02 27.52 16.23
CA ASP A 251 21.74 27.69 17.66
C ASP A 251 21.57 26.29 18.31
N GLU A 252 22.49 25.96 19.22
CA GLU A 252 22.50 24.72 20.00
C GLU A 252 21.23 24.54 20.87
N TYR A 253 20.72 25.61 21.47
CA TYR A 253 19.52 25.57 22.29
C TYR A 253 18.28 25.35 21.42
N TYR A 254 18.21 25.97 20.24
CA TYR A 254 17.15 25.69 19.28
C TYR A 254 17.20 24.23 18.80
N PHE A 255 18.40 23.73 18.45
CA PHE A 255 18.62 22.33 18.09
C PHE A 255 18.14 21.38 19.19
N SER A 256 18.59 21.57 20.44
CA SER A 256 18.23 20.72 21.57
C SER A 256 16.72 20.70 21.83
N ARG A 257 16.05 21.85 21.75
CA ARG A 257 14.58 21.93 21.87
C ARG A 257 13.87 21.18 20.75
N ARG A 258 14.29 21.35 19.49
CA ARG A 258 13.71 20.64 18.34
C ARG A 258 13.98 19.14 18.41
N PHE A 259 15.19 18.74 18.79
CA PHE A 259 15.55 17.34 18.99
C PHE A 259 14.68 16.69 20.05
N ARG A 260 14.48 17.34 21.20
CA ARG A 260 13.59 16.84 22.26
C ARG A 260 12.14 16.76 21.83
N LEU A 261 11.65 17.77 21.12
CA LEU A 261 10.29 17.76 20.60
C LEU A 261 10.05 16.59 19.64
N MET A 262 11.04 16.26 18.80
CA MET A 262 10.92 15.18 17.80
C MET A 262 11.22 13.78 18.34
N THR A 263 12.08 13.65 19.35
CA THR A 263 12.56 12.34 19.84
C THR A 263 12.07 11.98 21.23
N GLY A 264 11.50 12.93 21.98
CA GLY A 264 11.15 12.78 23.39
C GLY A 264 12.33 12.92 24.37
N TYR A 265 13.58 12.98 23.87
CA TYR A 265 14.79 13.02 24.70
C TYR A 265 15.67 14.22 24.37
N SER A 266 16.43 14.73 25.33
CA SER A 266 17.55 15.61 24.99
C SER A 266 18.62 14.84 24.18
N PRO A 267 19.41 15.52 23.33
CA PRO A 267 20.47 14.86 22.56
C PRO A 267 21.42 13.98 23.40
N ARG A 268 21.79 14.45 24.60
CA ARG A 268 22.66 13.70 25.53
C ARG A 268 21.98 12.46 26.10
N GLN A 269 20.72 12.58 26.52
CA GLN A 269 19.94 11.43 27.00
C GLN A 269 19.74 10.40 25.89
N TYR A 270 19.51 10.87 24.66
CA TYR A 270 19.41 10.02 23.49
C TYR A 270 20.70 9.21 23.29
N ALA A 271 21.87 9.86 23.21
CA ALA A 271 23.16 9.18 23.05
C ALA A 271 23.43 8.15 24.15
N ILE A 272 23.20 8.49 25.43
CA ILE A 272 23.40 7.57 26.56
C ILE A 272 22.48 6.36 26.43
N SER A 273 21.19 6.60 26.20
CA SER A 273 20.19 5.55 26.20
C SER A 273 20.28 4.61 25.00
N MET A 274 20.92 5.05 23.91
CA MET A 274 21.19 4.20 22.74
C MET A 274 22.48 3.37 22.87
N ARG A 275 23.40 3.75 23.78
CA ARG A 275 24.66 3.02 24.07
C ARG A 275 24.52 1.98 25.18
N GLN A 276 23.35 1.90 25.83
CA GLN A 276 23.10 0.91 26.88
C GLN A 276 22.67 -0.41 26.26
N ASN A 277 23.21 -1.51 26.78
CA ASN A 277 22.70 -2.85 26.51
C ASN A 277 21.81 -3.31 27.66
N ILE A 278 20.86 -4.17 27.33
CA ILE A 278 20.05 -4.92 28.30
C ILE A 278 20.32 -6.41 28.13
N LEU A 279 20.22 -7.14 29.23
CA LEU A 279 20.29 -8.61 29.20
C LEU A 279 18.88 -9.17 29.06
N VAL A 280 18.67 -10.03 28.07
CA VAL A 280 17.38 -10.70 27.85
C VAL A 280 17.58 -12.21 27.70
N LYS A 281 16.51 -12.97 27.92
CA LYS A 281 16.46 -14.40 27.60
C LYS A 281 15.72 -14.61 26.29
N ASP A 282 16.33 -15.36 25.38
CA ASP A 282 15.70 -15.73 24.12
C ASP A 282 14.78 -16.99 24.27
N TRP A 283 14.23 -17.49 23.16
CA TRP A 283 13.38 -18.69 23.19
C TRP A 283 14.09 -19.95 23.68
N ASN A 284 15.40 -20.09 23.43
CA ASN A 284 16.20 -21.25 23.84
C ASN A 284 16.85 -21.04 25.23
N ASN A 285 16.45 -19.98 25.94
CA ASN A 285 16.98 -19.54 27.24
C ASN A 285 18.44 -19.07 27.21
N HIS A 286 18.96 -18.66 26.05
CA HIS A 286 20.24 -17.98 26.00
C HIS A 286 20.12 -16.59 26.65
N GLU A 287 21.07 -16.24 27.52
CA GLU A 287 21.18 -14.89 28.07
C GLU A 287 22.02 -14.02 27.13
N ILE A 288 21.37 -13.13 26.41
CA ILE A 288 21.98 -12.32 25.35
C ILE A 288 21.96 -10.85 25.76
N SER A 289 23.12 -10.19 25.66
CA SER A 289 23.23 -8.75 25.80
C SER A 289 22.88 -8.10 24.47
N ILE A 290 21.73 -7.42 24.42
CA ILE A 290 21.24 -6.72 23.23
C ILE A 290 21.25 -5.21 23.46
N PRO A 291 21.32 -4.38 22.41
CA PRO A 291 21.10 -2.94 22.55
C PRO A 291 19.74 -2.67 23.22
N ALA A 292 19.66 -1.72 24.15
CA ALA A 292 18.40 -1.34 24.80
C ALA A 292 17.37 -0.79 23.81
N ARG A 293 17.84 -0.27 22.67
CA ARG A 293 17.03 0.24 21.55
C ARG A 293 17.67 -0.13 20.22
N PRO A 294 17.52 -1.38 19.78
CA PRO A 294 18.03 -1.82 18.48
C PRO A 294 17.27 -1.09 17.36
N ASN A 295 17.98 -0.66 16.32
CA ASN A 295 17.46 0.15 15.23
C ASN A 295 17.72 -0.47 13.84
N ARG A 296 18.61 -1.46 13.75
CA ARG A 296 18.91 -2.21 12.54
C ARG A 296 18.67 -3.69 12.78
N ILE A 297 17.39 -4.04 12.95
CA ILE A 297 16.99 -5.39 13.29
C ILE A 297 16.83 -6.22 12.02
N TYR A 298 17.61 -7.27 11.88
CA TYR A 298 17.43 -8.24 10.80
C TYR A 298 16.60 -9.42 11.32
N TYR A 299 15.48 -9.71 10.67
CA TYR A 299 14.66 -10.88 10.99
C TYR A 299 14.90 -11.98 9.99
N TYR A 300 15.27 -13.15 10.51
CA TYR A 300 15.45 -14.37 9.76
C TYR A 300 14.32 -15.33 10.13
N GLY A 301 13.25 -15.40 9.31
CA GLY A 301 12.12 -16.28 9.57
C GLY A 301 11.06 -16.27 8.47
N GLU A 302 9.94 -16.96 8.74
CA GLU A 302 8.91 -17.21 7.71
C GLU A 302 7.86 -16.09 7.57
N SER A 303 7.55 -15.35 8.66
CA SER A 303 6.59 -14.25 8.63
C SER A 303 6.99 -13.06 9.51
N THR A 304 6.71 -11.85 9.03
CA THR A 304 7.02 -10.58 9.71
C THR A 304 5.83 -9.98 10.44
N GLY A 305 4.64 -10.58 10.37
CA GLY A 305 3.41 -9.96 10.86
C GLY A 305 3.42 -9.66 12.36
N ASP A 306 3.97 -10.55 13.19
CA ASP A 306 4.10 -10.33 14.64
C ASP A 306 4.99 -9.11 14.94
N ILE A 307 6.13 -9.02 14.25
CA ILE A 307 7.13 -7.96 14.42
C ILE A 307 6.56 -6.61 13.98
N LYS A 308 5.91 -6.59 12.81
CA LYS A 308 5.26 -5.39 12.26
C LYS A 308 4.12 -4.89 13.14
N THR A 309 3.34 -5.80 13.73
CA THR A 309 2.22 -5.47 14.63
C THR A 309 2.69 -4.65 15.84
N LEU A 310 3.87 -4.96 16.36
CA LEU A 310 4.47 -4.20 17.47
C LEU A 310 5.24 -2.94 17.00
N GLY A 311 5.29 -2.66 15.70
CA GLY A 311 6.01 -1.52 15.13
C GLY A 311 7.53 -1.63 15.33
N ILE A 312 8.07 -2.86 15.31
CA ILE A 312 9.51 -3.10 15.41
C ILE A 312 10.14 -2.90 14.02
N PRO A 313 11.13 -2.01 13.86
CA PRO A 313 11.68 -1.67 12.55
C PRO A 313 12.66 -2.75 12.05
N LEU A 314 12.41 -3.30 10.86
CA LEU A 314 13.28 -4.29 10.22
C LEU A 314 14.15 -3.67 9.11
N VAL A 315 15.36 -4.20 8.95
CA VAL A 315 16.25 -3.90 7.82
C VAL A 315 16.29 -5.06 6.82
N GLY A 316 16.41 -4.72 5.53
CA GLY A 316 16.32 -5.69 4.43
C GLY A 316 14.87 -5.85 3.94
N LYS A 317 14.66 -5.72 2.63
CA LYS A 317 13.33 -5.86 2.00
C LYS A 317 12.99 -7.32 1.63
N ASP A 318 13.98 -8.21 1.63
CA ASP A 318 13.85 -9.60 1.18
C ASP A 318 13.45 -10.51 2.36
N LEU A 319 12.21 -10.34 2.84
CA LEU A 319 11.69 -11.05 4.02
C LEU A 319 10.84 -12.28 3.69
N LEU A 320 10.91 -12.80 2.46
CA LEU A 320 10.11 -13.96 2.05
C LEU A 320 10.88 -14.85 1.08
N GLY A 321 11.39 -15.97 1.60
CA GLY A 321 11.88 -17.06 0.78
C GLY A 321 11.97 -18.34 1.59
N LYS A 322 10.95 -19.20 1.51
CA LYS A 322 11.05 -20.61 1.92
C LYS A 322 12.22 -21.35 1.22
N ASP A 323 12.79 -20.76 0.16
CA ASP A 323 13.89 -21.26 -0.65
C ASP A 323 15.12 -20.34 -0.73
N THR A 324 15.20 -19.25 0.03
CA THR A 324 16.47 -18.49 0.09
C THR A 324 17.47 -19.25 0.95
N THR A 325 18.45 -19.86 0.29
CA THR A 325 19.65 -20.42 0.90
C THR A 325 20.20 -19.44 1.94
N TYR A 326 20.49 -19.92 3.15
CA TYR A 326 21.03 -19.17 4.29
C TYR A 326 22.19 -18.24 3.86
N ASN A 327 21.89 -16.99 3.53
CA ASN A 327 22.88 -16.09 2.97
C ASN A 327 23.49 -15.22 4.08
N LEU A 328 24.43 -15.80 4.83
CA LEU A 328 25.18 -15.10 5.88
C LEU A 328 25.87 -13.83 5.36
N ALA A 329 26.30 -13.83 4.09
CA ALA A 329 26.90 -12.64 3.48
C ALA A 329 25.90 -11.50 3.31
N HIS A 330 24.64 -11.81 2.96
CA HIS A 330 23.58 -10.80 2.91
C HIS A 330 23.31 -10.20 4.30
N ALA A 331 23.14 -11.04 5.32
CA ALA A 331 22.92 -10.58 6.69
C ALA A 331 24.09 -9.70 7.19
N SER A 332 25.34 -10.08 6.91
CA SER A 332 26.52 -9.28 7.26
C SER A 332 26.56 -7.92 6.55
N ASN A 333 26.22 -7.87 5.25
CA ASN A 333 26.17 -6.63 4.47
C ASN A 333 25.13 -5.63 4.99
N LEU A 334 24.05 -6.12 5.60
CA LEU A 334 23.04 -5.28 6.24
C LEU A 334 23.53 -4.63 7.54
N LYS A 335 24.68 -5.03 8.10
CA LYS A 335 25.22 -4.48 9.36
C LYS A 335 24.14 -4.32 10.45
N PRO A 336 23.45 -5.41 10.83
CA PRO A 336 22.43 -5.35 11.87
C PRO A 336 23.06 -5.04 13.23
N ASP A 337 22.29 -4.39 14.11
CA ASP A 337 22.64 -4.23 15.53
C ASP A 337 21.95 -5.28 16.42
N LEU A 338 20.99 -6.01 15.86
CA LEU A 338 20.32 -7.16 16.45
C LEU A 338 19.80 -8.08 15.34
N ILE A 339 19.85 -9.39 15.56
CA ILE A 339 19.24 -10.41 14.70
C ILE A 339 18.17 -11.15 15.49
N ILE A 340 16.99 -11.35 14.88
CA ILE A 340 15.96 -12.25 15.38
C ILE A 340 15.99 -13.49 14.49
N PHE A 341 16.30 -14.66 15.06
CA PHE A 341 16.51 -15.90 14.33
C PHE A 341 15.43 -16.92 14.66
N ASP A 342 14.53 -17.17 13.70
CA ASP A 342 13.38 -18.06 13.83
C ASP A 342 13.69 -19.47 13.33
N HIS A 343 14.64 -20.12 13.98
CA HIS A 343 14.97 -21.51 13.70
C HIS A 343 15.51 -22.21 14.94
N LYS A 344 15.26 -23.52 15.03
CA LYS A 344 15.69 -24.37 16.16
C LYS A 344 17.08 -24.99 15.99
N ASP A 345 17.81 -24.60 14.95
CA ASP A 345 19.10 -25.22 14.61
C ASP A 345 20.22 -24.42 15.26
N GLU A 346 20.86 -25.03 16.25
CA GLU A 346 21.95 -24.42 17.03
C GLU A 346 23.23 -24.23 16.22
N GLY A 347 23.47 -25.06 15.19
CA GLY A 347 24.61 -24.91 14.30
C GLY A 347 24.47 -23.64 13.46
N LEU A 348 23.28 -23.42 12.88
CA LEU A 348 22.97 -22.19 12.14
C LEU A 348 22.92 -20.96 13.06
N TYR A 349 22.37 -21.11 14.26
CA TYR A 349 22.38 -20.04 15.28
C TYR A 349 23.80 -19.60 15.63
N THR A 350 24.73 -20.55 15.80
CA THR A 350 26.14 -20.26 16.08
C THR A 350 26.79 -19.48 14.93
N GLN A 351 26.44 -19.77 13.68
CA GLN A 351 26.97 -19.03 12.53
C GLN A 351 26.40 -17.62 12.46
N ILE A 352 25.08 -17.45 12.63
CA ILE A 352 24.44 -16.14 12.46
C ILE A 352 24.74 -15.18 13.63
N SER A 353 24.94 -15.70 14.85
CA SER A 353 25.33 -14.93 16.03
C SER A 353 26.74 -14.33 15.96
N GLN A 354 27.57 -14.75 15.01
CA GLN A 354 28.85 -14.09 14.73
C GLN A 354 28.70 -12.72 14.05
N ILE A 355 27.52 -12.40 13.53
CA ILE A 355 27.25 -11.16 12.78
C ILE A 355 26.87 -10.02 13.72
N ALA A 356 25.95 -10.26 14.65
CA ALA A 356 25.45 -9.31 15.63
C ALA A 356 24.83 -10.09 16.81
N PRO A 357 24.51 -9.45 17.95
CA PRO A 357 23.69 -10.09 18.98
C PRO A 357 22.44 -10.72 18.35
N THR A 358 22.17 -11.98 18.68
CA THR A 358 21.09 -12.75 18.07
C THR A 358 20.16 -13.30 19.14
N LEU A 359 18.85 -13.22 18.89
CA LEU A 359 17.82 -13.81 19.73
C LEU A 359 17.16 -14.96 18.97
N ALA A 360 17.16 -16.17 19.53
CA ALA A 360 16.33 -17.25 19.01
C ALA A 360 14.85 -16.92 19.23
N TYR A 361 14.05 -17.07 18.18
CA TYR A 361 12.62 -16.83 18.15
C TYR A 361 11.87 -18.10 17.72
N ASN A 362 10.60 -18.21 18.11
CA ASN A 362 9.73 -19.32 17.69
C ASN A 362 8.42 -18.77 17.15
N SER A 363 8.35 -18.59 15.84
CA SER A 363 7.12 -18.22 15.14
C SER A 363 6.02 -19.27 15.25
N ARG A 364 6.36 -20.52 15.59
CA ARG A 364 5.40 -21.63 15.74
C ARG A 364 4.82 -21.74 17.15
N GLY A 365 5.18 -20.81 18.06
CA GLY A 365 4.57 -20.68 19.38
C GLY A 365 3.13 -20.16 19.32
N THR A 366 2.45 -20.15 20.46
CA THR A 366 1.13 -19.50 20.56
C THR A 366 1.25 -17.99 20.40
N LEU A 367 0.25 -17.35 19.77
CA LEU A 367 0.24 -15.92 19.48
C LEU A 367 0.58 -15.06 20.72
N ASP A 368 -0.02 -15.37 21.87
CA ASP A 368 0.25 -14.70 23.14
C ASP A 368 1.73 -14.75 23.53
N LYS A 369 2.33 -15.95 23.49
CA LYS A 369 3.73 -16.13 23.88
C LYS A 369 4.66 -15.37 22.94
N ARG A 370 4.35 -15.41 21.64
CA ARG A 370 5.12 -14.74 20.59
C ARG A 370 5.11 -13.22 20.79
N LEU A 371 3.93 -12.62 20.88
CA LEU A 371 3.79 -11.17 21.04
C LEU A 371 4.32 -10.67 22.38
N LEU A 372 4.09 -11.40 23.48
CA LEU A 372 4.65 -11.02 24.78
C LEU A 372 6.18 -11.14 24.81
N MET A 373 6.77 -12.14 24.16
CA MET A 373 8.22 -12.30 24.07
C MET A 373 8.86 -11.14 23.32
N LEU A 374 8.33 -10.78 22.14
CA LEU A 374 8.75 -9.59 21.40
C LEU A 374 8.51 -8.31 22.23
N GLY A 375 7.35 -8.18 22.86
CA GLY A 375 7.02 -7.06 23.73
C GLY A 375 8.03 -6.89 24.87
N ASN A 376 8.50 -7.98 25.47
CA ASN A 376 9.52 -7.93 26.52
C ASN A 376 10.89 -7.51 25.99
N TRP A 377 11.35 -8.07 24.87
CA TRP A 377 12.67 -7.74 24.31
C TRP A 377 12.77 -6.28 23.85
N PHE A 378 11.69 -5.72 23.30
CA PHE A 378 11.68 -4.39 22.69
C PHE A 378 11.02 -3.31 23.56
N GLY A 379 10.72 -3.61 24.83
CA GLY A 379 10.08 -2.65 25.75
C GLY A 379 8.65 -2.27 25.36
N LYS A 380 7.96 -3.15 24.62
CA LYS A 380 6.62 -3.00 24.04
C LYS A 380 5.59 -3.95 24.67
N LYS A 381 5.82 -4.33 25.93
CA LYS A 381 4.97 -5.32 26.63
C LYS A 381 3.52 -4.85 26.73
N LYS A 382 3.29 -3.57 27.05
CA LYS A 382 1.93 -3.01 27.16
C LYS A 382 1.21 -3.00 25.82
N GLU A 383 1.93 -2.68 24.75
CA GLU A 383 1.41 -2.69 23.39
C GLU A 383 1.02 -4.11 22.96
N ALA A 384 1.85 -5.11 23.27
CA ALA A 384 1.53 -6.51 23.05
C ALA A 384 0.29 -6.96 23.85
N GLU A 385 0.21 -6.63 25.15
CA GLU A 385 -0.94 -6.94 26.00
C GLU A 385 -2.22 -6.29 25.50
N ASN A 386 -2.16 -5.01 25.11
CA ASN A 386 -3.32 -4.28 24.57
C ASN A 386 -3.78 -4.86 23.23
N TRP A 387 -2.85 -5.19 22.34
CA TRP A 387 -3.18 -5.81 21.06
C TRP A 387 -3.84 -7.17 21.25
N LEU A 388 -3.28 -8.03 22.12
CA LEU A 388 -3.86 -9.34 22.44
C LEU A 388 -5.26 -9.21 23.04
N LEU A 389 -5.46 -8.27 23.97
CA LEU A 389 -6.76 -8.01 24.59
C LEU A 389 -7.80 -7.60 23.53
N LEU A 390 -7.44 -6.69 22.63
CA LEU A 390 -8.31 -6.25 21.54
C LEU A 390 -8.61 -7.41 20.59
N HIS A 391 -7.59 -8.15 20.15
CA HIS A 391 -7.74 -9.27 19.25
C HIS A 391 -8.66 -10.35 19.82
N HIS A 392 -8.50 -10.72 21.10
CA HIS A 392 -9.39 -11.69 21.75
C HIS A 392 -10.83 -11.19 21.88
N SER A 393 -11.01 -9.91 22.20
CA SER A 393 -12.33 -9.29 22.29
C SER A 393 -13.03 -9.28 20.93
N ASN A 394 -12.32 -8.89 19.88
CA ASN A 394 -12.84 -8.87 18.51
C ASN A 394 -13.12 -10.28 17.98
N THR A 395 -12.28 -11.26 18.31
CA THR A 395 -12.52 -12.67 17.98
C THR A 395 -13.81 -13.18 18.62
N LEU A 396 -14.05 -12.85 19.90
CA LEU A 396 -15.28 -13.21 20.58
C LEU A 396 -16.50 -12.53 19.95
N LEU A 397 -16.42 -11.24 19.64
CA LEU A 397 -17.49 -10.47 19.00
C LEU A 397 -17.83 -11.02 17.60
N MET A 398 -16.81 -11.29 16.79
CA MET A 398 -16.96 -11.92 15.47
C MET A 398 -17.73 -13.25 15.59
N TRP A 399 -17.31 -14.13 16.50
CA TRP A 399 -18.00 -15.40 16.70
C TRP A 399 -19.41 -15.26 17.26
N GLN A 400 -19.68 -14.24 18.09
CA GLN A 400 -21.03 -13.92 18.55
C GLN A 400 -21.95 -13.49 17.39
N GLN A 401 -21.44 -12.66 16.47
CA GLN A 401 -22.19 -12.24 15.27
C GLN A 401 -22.50 -13.42 14.34
N LEU A 402 -21.57 -14.36 14.22
CA LEU A 402 -21.72 -15.54 13.36
C LEU A 402 -22.60 -16.65 13.96
N GLN A 403 -23.03 -16.54 15.22
CA GLN A 403 -23.88 -17.56 15.86
C GLN A 403 -25.17 -17.87 15.09
N ALA A 404 -25.75 -16.87 14.39
CA ALA A 404 -26.95 -17.08 13.60
C ALA A 404 -26.72 -17.94 12.35
N LEU A 405 -25.47 -18.01 11.86
CA LEU A 405 -25.10 -18.71 10.63
C LEU A 405 -24.52 -20.11 10.88
N ILE A 406 -24.26 -20.46 12.14
CA ILE A 406 -23.55 -21.68 12.53
C ILE A 406 -24.41 -22.46 13.53
N ARG A 407 -24.68 -23.73 13.23
CA ARG A 407 -25.42 -24.59 14.15
C ARG A 407 -24.56 -24.94 15.36
N LYS A 408 -25.23 -25.18 16.48
CA LYS A 408 -24.55 -25.69 17.68
C LYS A 408 -23.80 -26.97 17.34
N ASP A 409 -22.53 -27.04 17.74
CA ASP A 409 -21.62 -28.16 17.52
C ASP A 409 -21.25 -28.43 16.05
N GLU A 410 -21.55 -27.51 15.12
CA GLU A 410 -21.16 -27.63 13.72
C GLU A 410 -19.63 -27.74 13.57
N THR A 411 -19.20 -28.67 12.72
CA THR A 411 -17.79 -29.02 12.57
C THR A 411 -17.17 -28.42 11.32
N ALA A 412 -15.88 -28.09 11.40
CA ALA A 412 -15.10 -27.60 10.26
C ALA A 412 -13.76 -28.31 10.14
N SER A 413 -13.28 -28.43 8.90
CA SER A 413 -11.95 -28.97 8.62
C SER A 413 -11.27 -28.20 7.50
N VAL A 414 -9.96 -28.00 7.65
CA VAL A 414 -9.12 -27.33 6.66
C VAL A 414 -8.16 -28.34 6.04
N PHE A 415 -8.12 -28.38 4.71
CA PHE A 415 -7.27 -29.25 3.92
C PHE A 415 -6.30 -28.45 3.06
N VAL A 416 -5.10 -28.98 2.88
CA VAL A 416 -4.06 -28.35 2.05
C VAL A 416 -3.20 -29.41 1.36
N PHE A 417 -2.84 -29.16 0.11
CA PHE A 417 -1.77 -29.88 -0.55
C PHE A 417 -0.46 -29.13 -0.36
N HIS A 418 0.57 -29.83 0.11
CA HIS A 418 1.90 -29.26 0.32
C HIS A 418 2.99 -30.29 0.00
N ARG A 419 4.21 -29.83 -0.29
CA ARG A 419 5.35 -30.71 -0.64
C ARG A 419 5.02 -31.66 -1.81
N GLY A 420 4.47 -31.10 -2.88
CA GLY A 420 4.00 -31.83 -4.05
C GLY A 420 2.57 -32.38 -3.85
N LYS A 421 2.33 -33.64 -4.20
CA LYS A 421 0.99 -34.24 -4.22
C LYS A 421 0.49 -34.79 -2.86
N ARG A 422 1.03 -34.28 -1.74
CA ARG A 422 0.70 -34.79 -0.39
C ARG A 422 -0.42 -33.96 0.23
N LEU A 423 -1.49 -34.63 0.65
CA LEU A 423 -2.67 -34.02 1.25
C LEU A 423 -2.55 -34.02 2.78
N PHE A 424 -2.81 -32.87 3.39
CA PHE A 424 -2.81 -32.70 4.85
C PHE A 424 -4.16 -32.17 5.34
N VAL A 425 -4.54 -32.57 6.54
CA VAL A 425 -5.57 -31.90 7.34
C VAL A 425 -4.90 -31.07 8.44
N MET A 426 -5.37 -29.86 8.63
CA MET A 426 -4.82 -28.92 9.61
C MET A 426 -5.44 -29.12 11.00
N GLY A 427 -4.61 -28.94 12.03
CA GLY A 427 -4.98 -28.99 13.45
C GLY A 427 -4.94 -27.60 14.08
N ASN A 428 -3.96 -27.34 14.94
CA ASN A 428 -3.83 -26.07 15.68
C ASN A 428 -2.97 -25.02 14.97
N ILE A 429 -3.01 -24.98 13.64
CA ILE A 429 -2.16 -24.12 12.80
C ILE A 429 -2.98 -23.44 11.70
N GLY A 430 -2.49 -22.32 11.17
CA GLY A 430 -3.14 -21.57 10.09
C GLY A 430 -4.61 -21.22 10.37
N LEU A 431 -5.45 -21.24 9.33
CA LEU A 431 -6.88 -20.92 9.44
C LEU A 431 -7.61 -21.80 10.48
N ALA A 432 -7.25 -23.08 10.58
CA ALA A 432 -7.92 -24.03 11.49
C ALA A 432 -7.86 -23.57 12.95
N SER A 433 -6.77 -22.92 13.36
CA SER A 433 -6.62 -22.38 14.71
C SER A 433 -7.57 -21.22 15.03
N THR A 434 -8.09 -20.53 14.00
CA THR A 434 -9.11 -19.47 14.15
C THR A 434 -10.51 -20.07 14.16
N LEU A 435 -10.75 -21.10 13.33
CA LEU A 435 -12.07 -21.78 13.22
C LEU A 435 -12.47 -22.49 14.52
N TYR A 436 -11.51 -23.09 15.23
CA TYR A 436 -11.77 -23.85 16.44
C TYR A 436 -11.86 -22.95 17.67
N HIS A 437 -13.08 -22.53 17.98
CA HIS A 437 -13.39 -21.63 19.09
C HIS A 437 -14.63 -22.13 19.86
N PRO A 438 -14.76 -21.87 21.18
CA PRO A 438 -15.96 -22.28 21.94
C PRO A 438 -17.28 -21.76 21.36
N ASN A 439 -17.24 -20.60 20.71
CA ASN A 439 -18.36 -19.98 19.99
C ASN A 439 -18.22 -20.10 18.46
N GLY A 440 -17.32 -20.96 17.97
CA GLY A 440 -17.10 -21.17 16.55
C GLY A 440 -17.36 -22.61 16.15
N PHE A 441 -16.62 -23.09 15.16
CA PHE A 441 -16.69 -24.48 14.73
C PHE A 441 -15.99 -25.41 15.71
N ARG A 442 -16.43 -26.66 15.75
CA ARG A 442 -15.72 -27.73 16.47
C ARG A 442 -14.83 -28.53 15.50
N PRO A 443 -13.70 -29.06 15.97
CA PRO A 443 -12.97 -30.06 15.19
C PRO A 443 -13.81 -31.34 15.10
N THR A 444 -13.71 -32.05 13.97
CA THR A 444 -14.25 -33.42 13.87
C THR A 444 -13.54 -34.35 14.86
N GLY A 445 -14.11 -35.53 15.15
CA GLY A 445 -13.49 -36.48 16.10
C GLY A 445 -12.02 -36.79 15.76
N LYS A 446 -11.72 -37.06 14.48
CA LYS A 446 -10.36 -37.34 14.02
C LYS A 446 -9.43 -36.13 14.03
N VAL A 447 -9.94 -34.92 13.77
CA VAL A 447 -9.15 -33.69 13.93
C VAL A 447 -8.90 -33.41 15.43
N GLY A 448 -9.87 -33.69 16.29
CA GLY A 448 -9.72 -33.63 17.75
C GLY A 448 -8.59 -34.52 18.26
N ASP A 449 -8.41 -35.72 17.70
CA ASP A 449 -7.28 -36.59 18.04
C ASP A 449 -5.92 -35.97 17.65
N ILE A 450 -5.85 -35.24 16.53
CA ILE A 450 -4.66 -34.51 16.10
C ILE A 450 -4.33 -33.41 17.12
N LEU A 451 -5.33 -32.62 17.49
CA LEU A 451 -5.20 -31.54 18.47
C LEU A 451 -4.74 -32.05 19.84
N LYS A 452 -5.33 -33.14 20.34
CA LYS A 452 -4.92 -33.78 21.61
C LYS A 452 -3.48 -34.28 21.58
N SER A 453 -2.99 -34.70 20.41
CA SER A 453 -1.58 -35.10 20.23
C SER A 453 -0.61 -33.93 20.10
N GLY A 454 -1.09 -32.68 20.11
CA GLY A 454 -0.26 -31.48 19.96
C GLY A 454 0.33 -31.30 18.57
N ARG A 455 -0.19 -32.00 17.55
CA ARG A 455 0.33 -31.93 16.18
C ARG A 455 -0.35 -30.78 15.40
N PRO A 456 0.43 -29.97 14.65
CA PRO A 456 -0.12 -28.88 13.84
C PRO A 456 -0.93 -29.35 12.65
N TYR A 457 -0.61 -30.51 12.10
CA TYR A 457 -1.28 -31.09 10.94
C TYR A 457 -1.03 -32.60 10.90
N LYS A 458 -1.78 -33.29 10.03
CA LYS A 458 -1.58 -34.71 9.75
C LYS A 458 -1.72 -34.97 8.26
N GLU A 459 -0.80 -35.75 7.70
CA GLU A 459 -0.92 -36.25 6.34
C GLU A 459 -2.03 -37.30 6.26
N ILE A 460 -2.86 -37.19 5.22
CA ILE A 460 -3.96 -38.08 4.93
C ILE A 460 -3.95 -38.42 3.44
N THR A 461 -4.86 -39.29 3.02
CA THR A 461 -5.05 -39.64 1.61
C THR A 461 -6.44 -39.20 1.17
N ALA A 462 -6.65 -39.03 -0.13
CA ALA A 462 -7.99 -38.80 -0.68
C ALA A 462 -8.99 -39.85 -0.16
N LYS A 463 -8.61 -41.13 -0.11
CA LYS A 463 -9.47 -42.22 0.37
C LYS A 463 -9.92 -42.05 1.83
N THR A 464 -9.13 -41.39 2.67
CA THR A 464 -9.43 -41.23 4.10
C THR A 464 -10.03 -39.86 4.43
N ILE A 465 -10.21 -38.97 3.46
CA ILE A 465 -10.64 -37.59 3.69
C ILE A 465 -12.03 -37.49 4.37
N HIS A 466 -12.94 -38.41 4.06
CA HIS A 466 -14.27 -38.50 4.67
C HIS A 466 -14.23 -38.67 6.20
N GLN A 467 -13.16 -39.23 6.76
CA GLN A 467 -13.01 -39.40 8.21
C GLN A 467 -12.64 -38.10 8.92
N TYR A 468 -12.18 -37.11 8.17
CA TYR A 468 -11.73 -35.82 8.68
C TYR A 468 -12.63 -34.67 8.24
N ALA A 469 -13.41 -34.81 7.16
CA ALA A 469 -14.30 -33.77 6.66
C ALA A 469 -15.38 -33.42 7.71
N GLY A 470 -15.48 -32.13 8.05
CA GLY A 470 -16.54 -31.60 8.89
C GLY A 470 -17.79 -31.24 8.09
N ASP A 471 -18.77 -30.62 8.76
CA ASP A 471 -19.95 -30.03 8.12
C ASP A 471 -19.58 -28.94 7.12
N ARG A 472 -18.47 -28.23 7.39
CA ARG A 472 -17.82 -27.30 6.46
C ARG A 472 -16.40 -27.73 6.12
N VAL A 473 -16.03 -27.64 4.85
CA VAL A 473 -14.67 -27.98 4.39
C VAL A 473 -14.01 -26.80 3.69
N PHE A 474 -12.82 -26.44 4.15
CA PHE A 474 -12.01 -25.37 3.59
C PHE A 474 -10.80 -25.99 2.89
N MET A 475 -10.69 -25.83 1.58
CA MET A 475 -9.54 -26.25 0.79
C MET A 475 -8.63 -25.04 0.55
N MET A 476 -7.37 -25.14 0.97
CA MET A 476 -6.35 -24.14 0.68
C MET A 476 -5.85 -24.32 -0.75
N LEU A 477 -5.88 -23.25 -1.54
CA LEU A 477 -5.31 -23.14 -2.88
C LEU A 477 -3.79 -22.96 -2.77
N PRO A 478 -2.98 -23.98 -3.10
CA PRO A 478 -1.53 -23.88 -2.95
C PRO A 478 -0.91 -22.97 -4.00
N LYS A 479 0.23 -22.35 -3.68
CA LYS A 479 1.03 -21.59 -4.65
C LYS A 479 1.82 -22.50 -5.60
N ASP A 480 2.34 -23.61 -5.08
CA ASP A 480 3.13 -24.57 -5.85
C ASP A 480 2.26 -25.25 -6.93
N ALA A 481 2.77 -25.30 -8.16
CA ALA A 481 2.01 -25.81 -9.30
C ALA A 481 1.68 -27.31 -9.16
N VAL A 482 2.59 -28.11 -8.59
CA VAL A 482 2.39 -29.56 -8.41
C VAL A 482 1.34 -29.82 -7.34
N SER A 483 1.40 -29.09 -6.22
CA SER A 483 0.38 -29.15 -5.17
C SER A 483 -0.99 -28.65 -5.67
N ARG A 484 -1.02 -27.58 -6.49
CA ARG A 484 -2.27 -27.06 -7.08
C ARG A 484 -2.91 -28.05 -8.04
N GLU A 485 -2.14 -28.65 -8.94
CA GLU A 485 -2.65 -29.69 -9.86
C GLU A 485 -3.28 -30.86 -9.09
N ALA A 486 -2.60 -31.34 -8.04
CA ALA A 486 -3.12 -32.44 -7.21
C ALA A 486 -4.41 -32.05 -6.46
N MET A 487 -4.52 -30.80 -6.01
CA MET A 487 -5.73 -30.27 -5.40
C MET A 487 -6.90 -30.23 -6.40
N GLU A 488 -6.67 -29.72 -7.62
CA GLU A 488 -7.68 -29.65 -8.68
C GLU A 488 -8.15 -31.05 -9.12
N GLU A 489 -7.23 -32.02 -9.19
CA GLU A 489 -7.55 -33.42 -9.46
C GLU A 489 -8.47 -34.01 -8.38
N LEU A 490 -8.16 -33.78 -7.09
CA LEU A 490 -9.01 -34.22 -5.99
C LEU A 490 -10.41 -33.58 -6.07
N MET A 491 -10.49 -32.28 -6.29
CA MET A 491 -11.76 -31.53 -6.30
C MET A 491 -12.66 -31.91 -7.48
N ARG A 492 -12.10 -32.30 -8.63
CA ARG A 492 -12.88 -32.87 -9.76
C ARG A 492 -13.31 -34.31 -9.53
N GLY A 493 -12.65 -35.01 -8.61
CA GLY A 493 -12.87 -36.43 -8.34
C GLY A 493 -14.16 -36.74 -7.57
N SER A 494 -14.67 -37.96 -7.73
CA SER A 494 -15.88 -38.43 -7.03
C SER A 494 -15.74 -38.45 -5.50
N ILE A 495 -14.52 -38.68 -4.99
CA ILE A 495 -14.25 -38.67 -3.54
C ILE A 495 -14.60 -37.31 -2.92
N TRP A 496 -14.14 -36.21 -3.52
CA TRP A 496 -14.44 -34.85 -3.02
C TRP A 496 -15.93 -34.53 -3.19
N ASN A 497 -16.48 -34.78 -4.38
CA ASN A 497 -17.89 -34.51 -4.68
C ASN A 497 -18.89 -35.36 -3.88
N SER A 498 -18.43 -36.46 -3.25
CA SER A 498 -19.23 -37.28 -2.35
C SER A 498 -19.28 -36.78 -0.90
N LEU A 499 -18.47 -35.78 -0.54
CA LEU A 499 -18.45 -35.25 0.82
C LEU A 499 -19.76 -34.51 1.13
N PRO A 500 -20.40 -34.76 2.29
CA PRO A 500 -21.64 -34.07 2.66
C PRO A 500 -21.52 -32.54 2.62
N ALA A 501 -20.40 -31.99 3.09
CA ALA A 501 -20.12 -30.55 3.02
C ALA A 501 -20.13 -30.01 1.59
N VAL A 502 -19.56 -30.75 0.63
CA VAL A 502 -19.51 -30.34 -0.78
C VAL A 502 -20.91 -30.41 -1.40
N GLN A 503 -21.65 -31.49 -1.14
CA GLN A 503 -23.02 -31.66 -1.65
C GLN A 503 -23.99 -30.60 -1.11
N ASN A 504 -23.76 -30.14 0.11
CA ASN A 504 -24.57 -29.11 0.76
C ASN A 504 -24.09 -27.67 0.46
N GLY A 505 -23.11 -27.47 -0.42
CA GLY A 505 -22.60 -26.15 -0.77
C GLY A 505 -21.67 -25.51 0.27
N PHE A 506 -21.27 -26.23 1.31
CA PHE A 506 -20.35 -25.76 2.36
C PHE A 506 -18.90 -26.18 2.11
N SER A 507 -18.45 -26.04 0.86
CA SER A 507 -17.05 -26.21 0.47
C SER A 507 -16.46 -24.89 -0.03
N TYR A 508 -15.33 -24.49 0.54
CA TYR A 508 -14.71 -23.19 0.35
C TYR A 508 -13.31 -23.37 -0.21
N LEU A 509 -12.97 -22.70 -1.30
CA LEU A 509 -11.63 -22.66 -1.86
C LEU A 509 -10.99 -21.32 -1.50
N LEU A 510 -9.88 -21.34 -0.76
CA LEU A 510 -9.28 -20.14 -0.17
C LEU A 510 -7.80 -20.03 -0.53
N ASP A 511 -7.32 -18.84 -0.89
CA ASP A 511 -5.90 -18.62 -1.19
C ASP A 511 -5.02 -18.82 0.06
N GLU A 512 -4.01 -19.68 -0.03
CA GLU A 512 -3.13 -19.99 1.11
C GLU A 512 -2.38 -18.75 1.62
N GLN A 513 -2.00 -17.81 0.75
CA GLN A 513 -1.24 -16.62 1.12
C GLN A 513 -2.12 -15.58 1.82
N GLU A 514 -3.41 -15.52 1.54
CA GLU A 514 -4.30 -14.57 2.22
C GLU A 514 -4.90 -15.14 3.50
N TRP A 515 -5.16 -16.46 3.54
CA TRP A 515 -5.95 -17.08 4.62
C TRP A 515 -5.15 -17.87 5.65
N ASN A 516 -3.90 -18.23 5.36
CA ASN A 516 -3.21 -19.29 6.11
C ASN A 516 -1.95 -18.87 6.88
N TYR A 517 -1.62 -17.58 6.92
CA TYR A 517 -0.51 -17.08 7.74
C TYR A 517 -0.85 -17.06 9.23
N GLU A 518 0.12 -17.44 10.06
CA GLU A 518 -0.08 -17.64 11.49
C GLU A 518 0.14 -16.40 12.35
N ASP A 519 0.71 -15.34 11.75
CA ASP A 519 1.10 -14.12 12.43
C ASP A 519 -0.09 -13.26 12.87
N ALA A 520 0.20 -12.32 13.78
CA ALA A 520 -0.76 -11.39 14.35
C ALA A 520 -1.53 -10.60 13.29
N SER A 521 -0.86 -10.09 12.27
CA SER A 521 -1.48 -9.26 11.23
C SER A 521 -2.48 -10.03 10.38
N SER A 522 -2.14 -11.26 10.03
CA SER A 522 -3.00 -12.15 9.25
C SER A 522 -4.20 -12.60 10.07
N ARG A 523 -4.00 -12.91 11.36
CA ARG A 523 -5.10 -13.25 12.27
C ARG A 523 -6.10 -12.12 12.45
N ASP A 524 -5.65 -10.87 12.47
CA ASP A 524 -6.55 -9.72 12.58
C ASP A 524 -7.38 -9.54 11.31
N LYS A 525 -6.77 -9.72 10.12
CA LYS A 525 -7.50 -9.72 8.83
C LYS A 525 -8.57 -10.80 8.77
N LEU A 526 -8.29 -11.99 9.30
CA LEU A 526 -9.28 -13.07 9.32
C LEU A 526 -10.56 -12.69 10.08
N LEU A 527 -10.49 -11.73 11.01
CA LEU A 527 -11.67 -11.28 11.76
C LEU A 527 -12.71 -10.56 10.90
N SER A 528 -12.31 -9.95 9.78
CA SER A 528 -13.24 -9.36 8.81
C SER A 528 -13.55 -10.32 7.67
N MET A 529 -12.54 -11.04 7.17
CA MET A 529 -12.68 -11.91 6.01
C MET A 529 -13.57 -13.14 6.29
N LEU A 530 -13.43 -13.76 7.47
CA LEU A 530 -14.19 -14.96 7.79
C LEU A 530 -15.71 -14.69 7.85
N PRO A 531 -16.20 -13.61 8.49
CA PRO A 531 -17.61 -13.26 8.40
C PRO A 531 -18.13 -13.04 7.00
N GLU A 532 -17.40 -12.27 6.17
CA GLU A 532 -17.80 -12.02 4.78
C GLU A 532 -17.94 -13.32 3.99
N LEU A 533 -16.98 -14.22 4.11
CA LEU A 533 -17.00 -15.53 3.47
C LEU A 533 -18.23 -16.35 3.89
N LEU A 534 -18.54 -16.41 5.18
CA LEU A 534 -19.63 -17.22 5.69
C LEU A 534 -21.01 -16.59 5.37
N ILE A 535 -21.11 -15.27 5.31
CA ILE A 535 -22.34 -14.55 4.94
C ILE A 535 -22.64 -14.73 3.44
N GLN A 536 -21.65 -14.58 2.56
CA GLN A 536 -21.85 -14.75 1.11
C GLN A 536 -22.25 -16.17 0.71
N SER A 537 -21.95 -17.15 1.57
CA SER A 537 -22.21 -18.57 1.33
C SER A 537 -23.44 -19.10 2.09
N SER A 538 -24.16 -18.22 2.81
CA SER A 538 -25.43 -18.50 3.51
C SER A 538 -26.61 -17.99 2.68
#